data_AF-A0A2E8U957-F1
#
_entry.id   AF-A0A2E8U957-F1
#
_cell.length_a   1.000
_cell.length_b   1.000
_cell.length_c   1.000
_cell.angle_alpha   90.00
_cell.angle_beta   90.00
_cell.angle_gamma   90.00
#
_symmetry.space_group_name_H-M   'P 1'
#
loop_
_entity.id
_entity.type
_entity.pdbx_description
1 polymer ?
#
loop_
_entity_poly.entity_id
_entity_poly.type
_entity_poly.pdbx_seq_one_letter_code
_entity_poly.pdbx_strand_id
1 'polypeptide(L)'
;MITPHPRFSFHTQGDGKDTFLNDIEEHRVLVNGYYYWVIRINPEDAQSRNIKMHDLVKVHNDRGAVLCAAKVTSRIIPGTIHGYESCAVYDPIGAPGNSVDRGGCLNQLTPPRSQLKKGHSMASSSSMVEVELWDEKSSGEITRGSESYEMAAE
;
A
#
# COMPACT_ATOMS: atom_id res chain seq x y z
N MET A 1 -7.92 2.30 -5.09
CA MET A 1 -6.45 2.19 -5.20
C MET A 1 -6.07 1.50 -6.50
N ILE A 2 -5.10 2.07 -7.22
CA ILE A 2 -4.44 1.46 -8.37
C ILE A 2 -2.98 1.15 -8.03
N THR A 3 -2.46 0.02 -8.53
CA THR A 3 -1.08 -0.45 -8.26
C THR A 3 -0.34 -0.92 -9.51
N PRO A 4 0.16 0.00 -10.36
CA PRO A 4 0.97 -0.35 -11.52
C PRO A 4 2.41 -0.73 -11.12
N HIS A 5 3.21 -1.13 -12.10
CA HIS A 5 4.62 -1.47 -11.90
C HIS A 5 5.44 -0.27 -11.39
N PRO A 6 6.47 -0.50 -10.56
CA PRO A 6 7.29 0.56 -9.99
C PRO A 6 8.11 1.30 -11.05
N ARG A 7 8.22 2.62 -10.89
CA ARG A 7 8.96 3.49 -11.82
C ARG A 7 10.48 3.26 -11.79
N PHE A 8 11.05 3.01 -10.61
CA PHE A 8 12.50 3.05 -10.38
C PHE A 8 13.11 1.67 -10.12
N SER A 9 12.31 0.61 -10.16
CA SER A 9 12.76 -0.76 -9.90
C SER A 9 12.20 -1.69 -10.97
N PHE A 10 12.92 -2.75 -11.30
CA PHE A 10 12.38 -3.84 -12.11
C PHE A 10 11.69 -4.83 -11.18
N HIS A 11 10.39 -4.65 -10.96
CA HIS A 11 9.65 -5.32 -9.89
C HIS A 11 10.41 -5.20 -8.56
N THR A 12 10.77 -6.32 -7.93
CA THR A 12 11.51 -6.35 -6.67
C THR A 12 13.02 -6.25 -6.84
N GLN A 13 13.56 -6.22 -8.06
CA GLN A 13 15.00 -6.34 -8.36
C GLN A 13 15.78 -5.02 -8.27
N GLY A 14 15.26 -4.04 -7.52
CA GLY A 14 15.92 -2.76 -7.26
C GLY A 14 15.55 -2.20 -5.89
N ASP A 15 14.25 -2.17 -5.59
CA ASP A 15 13.71 -1.70 -4.30
C ASP A 15 14.35 -2.37 -3.07
N GLY A 16 14.47 -1.64 -1.96
CA GLY A 16 15.03 -2.12 -0.70
C GLY A 16 16.53 -2.41 -0.83
N LYS A 17 17.00 -3.50 -0.21
CA LYS A 17 18.38 -4.03 -0.31
C LYS A 17 19.49 -2.98 -0.11
N ASP A 18 19.19 -1.93 0.64
CA ASP A 18 20.10 -0.80 0.85
C ASP A 18 20.65 -0.19 -0.47
N THR A 19 19.83 -0.21 -1.52
CA THR A 19 20.21 0.41 -2.80
C THR A 19 20.00 1.92 -2.75
N PHE A 20 20.79 2.65 -3.56
CA PHE A 20 20.65 4.10 -3.76
C PHE A 20 19.27 4.51 -4.32
N LEU A 21 18.47 3.56 -4.83
CA LEU A 21 17.13 3.86 -5.31
C LEU A 21 16.21 4.31 -4.18
N ASN A 22 16.45 3.83 -2.94
CA ASN A 22 15.66 4.20 -1.76
C ASN A 22 15.73 5.69 -1.44
N ASP A 23 16.81 6.37 -1.86
CA ASP A 23 17.02 7.81 -1.65
C ASP A 23 16.21 8.69 -2.63
N ILE A 24 15.60 8.09 -3.66
CA ILE A 24 14.73 8.79 -4.59
C ILE A 24 13.39 9.06 -3.88
N GLU A 25 13.09 10.33 -3.60
CA GLU A 25 11.88 10.76 -2.86
C GLU A 25 10.55 10.25 -3.48
N GLU A 26 10.52 10.05 -4.80
CA GLU A 26 9.35 9.49 -5.51
C GLU A 26 9.24 7.95 -5.43
N HIS A 27 10.28 7.28 -4.91
CA HIS A 27 10.35 5.84 -4.68
C HIS A 27 10.00 5.48 -3.24
N ARG A 28 10.75 6.03 -2.28
CA ARG A 28 10.54 5.90 -0.83
C ARG A 28 10.80 7.24 -0.14
N VAL A 29 10.21 7.43 1.03
CA VAL A 29 10.41 8.62 1.87
C VAL A 29 10.94 8.19 3.23
N LEU A 30 12.06 8.79 3.62
CA LEU A 30 12.67 8.57 4.93
C LEU A 30 11.88 9.35 6.01
N VAL A 31 11.26 8.63 6.93
CA VAL A 31 10.57 9.20 8.11
C VAL A 31 11.06 8.47 9.35
N ASN A 32 11.55 9.22 10.35
CA ASN A 32 12.05 8.68 11.62
C ASN A 32 13.06 7.52 11.46
N GLY A 33 13.93 7.60 10.45
CA GLY A 33 14.96 6.58 10.20
C GLY A 33 14.50 5.34 9.42
N TYR A 34 13.26 5.33 8.89
CA TYR A 34 12.76 4.24 8.06
C TYR A 34 12.27 4.76 6.69
N TYR A 35 12.62 4.04 5.61
CA TYR A 35 12.20 4.37 4.25
C TYR A 35 10.84 3.74 3.93
N TYR A 36 9.77 4.54 4.07
CA TYR A 36 8.40 4.12 3.78
C TYR A 36 8.10 4.18 2.29
N TRP A 37 7.27 3.23 1.84
CA TRP A 37 6.75 3.23 0.47
C TRP A 37 5.83 4.43 0.22
N VAL A 38 5.83 4.95 -1.01
CA VAL A 38 5.05 6.14 -1.35
C VAL A 38 3.64 5.78 -1.82
N ILE A 39 2.63 6.41 -1.21
CA ILE A 39 1.24 6.41 -1.70
C ILE A 39 0.84 7.83 -2.11
N ARG A 40 0.35 7.99 -3.34
CA ARG A 40 -0.12 9.27 -3.88
C ARG A 40 -1.60 9.44 -3.55
N ILE A 41 -1.95 10.62 -3.05
CA ILE A 41 -3.32 11.01 -2.66
C ILE A 41 -3.65 12.39 -3.24
N ASN A 42 -4.89 12.59 -3.69
CA ASN A 42 -5.35 13.88 -4.19
C ASN A 42 -5.43 14.89 -3.03
N PRO A 43 -5.18 16.20 -3.26
CA PRO A 43 -5.26 17.22 -2.20
C PRO A 43 -6.62 17.27 -1.48
N GLU A 44 -7.74 17.06 -2.18
CA GLU A 44 -9.09 17.08 -1.59
C GLU A 44 -9.29 15.90 -0.63
N ASP A 45 -8.89 14.69 -1.05
CA ASP A 45 -8.95 13.49 -0.22
C ASP A 45 -8.01 13.58 0.98
N ALA A 46 -6.83 14.16 0.78
CA ALA A 46 -5.86 14.37 1.84
C ALA A 46 -6.38 15.39 2.87
N GLN A 47 -6.89 16.53 2.40
CA GLN A 47 -7.44 17.58 3.25
C GLN A 47 -8.62 17.08 4.09
N SER A 48 -9.56 16.35 3.49
CA SER A 48 -10.71 15.79 4.22
C SER A 48 -10.31 14.80 5.33
N ARG A 49 -9.10 14.24 5.26
CA ARG A 49 -8.52 13.31 6.24
C ARG A 49 -7.42 13.94 7.11
N ASN A 50 -7.16 15.24 6.97
CA ASN A 50 -6.05 15.96 7.60
C ASN A 50 -4.65 15.41 7.29
N ILE A 51 -4.48 14.74 6.15
CA ILE A 51 -3.21 14.17 5.69
C ILE A 51 -2.39 15.25 4.99
N LYS A 52 -1.13 15.40 5.37
CA LYS A 52 -0.15 16.30 4.76
C LYS A 52 0.91 15.51 3.97
N MET A 53 1.73 16.26 3.24
CA MET A 53 2.88 15.69 2.54
C MET A 53 3.81 14.99 3.52
N HIS A 54 4.12 13.73 3.22
CA HIS A 54 5.01 12.83 3.96
C HIS A 54 4.50 12.39 5.34
N ASP A 55 3.25 12.67 5.68
CA ASP A 55 2.62 12.00 6.82
C ASP A 55 2.58 10.49 6.59
N LEU A 56 2.79 9.73 7.66
CA LEU A 56 2.57 8.29 7.63
C LEU A 56 1.08 8.01 7.66
N VAL A 57 0.65 7.18 6.72
CA VAL A 57 -0.74 6.78 6.57
C VAL A 57 -0.86 5.28 6.55
N LYS A 58 -1.93 4.78 7.16
CA LYS A 58 -2.34 3.37 7.07
C LYS A 58 -3.32 3.25 5.92
N VAL A 59 -2.95 2.49 4.89
CA VAL A 59 -3.83 2.09 3.78
C VAL A 59 -4.35 0.70 4.11
N HIS A 60 -5.67 0.52 4.18
CA HIS A 60 -6.24 -0.75 4.65
C HIS A 60 -7.59 -1.10 4.05
N ASN A 61 -7.95 -2.37 4.19
CA ASN A 61 -9.28 -2.93 3.97
C ASN A 61 -9.40 -4.26 4.74
N ASP A 62 -10.47 -5.03 4.50
CA ASP A 62 -10.74 -6.28 5.21
C ASP A 62 -9.67 -7.38 4.99
N ARG A 63 -8.76 -7.20 4.03
CA ARG A 63 -7.66 -8.13 3.74
C ARG A 63 -6.41 -7.80 4.54
N GLY A 64 -6.17 -6.55 4.92
CA GLY A 64 -5.02 -6.17 5.73
C GLY A 64 -4.74 -4.67 5.73
N ALA A 65 -3.51 -4.31 6.12
CA ALA A 65 -3.08 -2.93 6.23
C ALA A 65 -1.59 -2.77 5.89
N VAL A 66 -1.25 -1.65 5.26
CA VAL A 66 0.11 -1.28 4.86
C VAL A 66 0.37 0.17 5.24
N LEU A 67 1.53 0.46 5.84
CA LEU A 67 1.98 1.83 6.08
C LEU A 67 2.69 2.39 4.85
N CYS A 68 2.36 3.63 4.52
CA CYS A 68 3.00 4.37 3.43
C CYS A 68 3.23 5.83 3.85
N ALA A 69 4.18 6.50 3.21
CA ALA A 69 4.31 7.94 3.27
C ALA A 69 3.41 8.59 2.20
N ALA A 70 2.58 9.54 2.62
CA ALA A 70 1.66 10.22 1.72
C ALA A 70 2.38 11.22 0.80
N LYS A 71 2.14 11.12 -0.51
CA LYS A 71 2.53 12.12 -1.51
C LYS A 71 1.28 12.84 -2.00
N VAL A 72 1.02 14.01 -1.45
CA VAL A 72 -0.14 14.83 -1.84
C VAL A 72 0.10 15.42 -3.23
N THR A 73 -0.75 15.13 -4.21
CA THR A 73 -0.54 15.55 -5.60
C THR A 73 -1.83 15.66 -6.41
N SER A 74 -1.96 16.72 -7.20
CA SER A 74 -3.09 16.91 -8.13
C SER A 74 -2.98 16.07 -9.42
N ARG A 75 -2.00 15.15 -9.51
CA ARG A 75 -1.79 14.26 -10.67
C ARG A 75 -2.69 13.02 -10.66
N ILE A 76 -3.57 12.90 -9.67
CA ILE A 76 -4.57 11.84 -9.58
C ILE A 76 -5.93 12.47 -9.30
N ILE A 77 -6.99 11.85 -9.80
CA ILE A 77 -8.38 12.34 -9.63
C ILE A 77 -8.83 12.15 -8.17
N PRO A 78 -9.67 13.05 -7.60
CA PRO A 78 -10.28 12.83 -6.29
C PRO A 78 -10.99 11.47 -6.19
N GLY A 79 -10.97 10.87 -5.00
CA GLY A 79 -11.47 9.52 -4.72
C GLY A 79 -10.53 8.38 -5.17
N THR A 80 -9.35 8.70 -5.72
CA THR A 80 -8.38 7.70 -6.18
C THR A 80 -7.05 7.88 -5.46
N ILE A 81 -6.46 6.76 -5.03
CA ILE A 81 -5.07 6.71 -4.55
C ILE A 81 -4.22 5.80 -5.43
N HIS A 82 -2.93 6.10 -5.52
CA HIS A 82 -1.98 5.39 -6.36
C HIS A 82 -0.69 5.08 -5.61
N GLY A 83 -0.33 3.81 -5.51
CA GLY A 83 0.98 3.37 -5.05
C GLY A 83 1.51 2.30 -5.99
N TYR A 84 2.82 2.16 -6.10
CA TYR A 84 3.36 1.12 -6.97
C TYR A 84 3.26 -0.26 -6.31
N GLU A 85 3.08 -1.30 -7.12
CA GLU A 85 3.25 -2.67 -6.66
C GLU A 85 4.74 -3.07 -6.59
N SER A 86 5.03 -4.35 -6.35
CA SER A 86 6.39 -4.91 -6.38
C SER A 86 7.37 -4.35 -5.33
N CYS A 87 6.87 -3.97 -4.15
CA CYS A 87 7.72 -3.78 -2.98
C CYS A 87 8.53 -5.06 -2.69
N ALA A 88 9.84 -4.92 -2.50
CA ALA A 88 10.76 -6.02 -2.19
C ALA A 88 10.95 -6.25 -0.68
N VAL A 89 10.42 -5.35 0.15
CA VAL A 89 10.57 -5.38 1.61
C VAL A 89 9.24 -5.78 2.23
N TYR A 90 9.22 -6.94 2.87
CA TYR A 90 8.12 -7.34 3.75
C TYR A 90 8.59 -7.22 5.20
N ASP A 91 7.98 -6.30 5.95
CA ASP A 91 8.42 -5.93 7.30
C ASP A 91 7.17 -5.73 8.19
N PRO A 92 6.56 -6.85 8.66
CA PRO A 92 5.41 -6.79 9.56
C PRO A 92 5.83 -6.21 10.93
N ILE A 93 5.04 -5.27 11.46
CA ILE A 93 5.31 -4.67 12.79
C ILE A 93 4.89 -5.56 13.96
N GLY A 94 4.26 -6.70 13.67
CA GLY A 94 3.83 -7.71 14.64
C GLY A 94 3.92 -9.12 14.04
N ALA A 95 2.94 -9.96 14.32
CA ALA A 95 2.93 -11.33 13.81
C ALA A 95 2.85 -11.36 12.26
N PRO A 96 3.78 -12.03 11.55
CA PRO A 96 3.74 -12.16 10.10
C PRO A 96 2.37 -12.68 9.61
N GLY A 97 1.85 -12.04 8.57
CA GLY A 97 0.53 -12.30 8.00
C GLY A 97 -0.66 -11.72 8.79
N ASN A 98 -0.46 -11.30 10.04
CA ASN A 98 -1.52 -10.87 10.96
C ASN A 98 -1.28 -9.48 11.58
N SER A 99 -0.32 -8.74 11.05
CA SER A 99 -0.06 -7.35 11.44
C SER A 99 0.04 -6.43 10.23
N VAL A 100 0.01 -5.13 10.49
CA VAL A 100 0.34 -4.09 9.51
C VAL A 100 1.75 -4.35 8.96
N ASP A 101 1.91 -4.20 7.65
CA ASP A 101 3.22 -4.19 6.99
C ASP A 101 3.72 -2.74 6.85
N ARG A 102 4.92 -2.45 7.37
CA ARG A 102 5.55 -1.14 7.15
C ARG A 102 6.51 -1.12 5.94
N GLY A 103 6.77 -2.28 5.33
CA GLY A 103 7.64 -2.40 4.17
C GLY A 103 7.07 -1.74 2.91
N GLY A 104 5.76 -1.89 2.68
CA GLY A 104 5.05 -1.25 1.56
C GLY A 104 4.37 -2.22 0.59
N CYS A 105 4.12 -3.46 1.00
CA CYS A 105 3.54 -4.50 0.18
C CYS A 105 2.04 -4.29 -0.10
N LEU A 106 1.70 -3.27 -0.91
CA LEU A 106 0.31 -2.93 -1.28
C LEU A 106 -0.48 -4.08 -1.92
N ASN A 107 0.18 -5.10 -2.48
CA ASN A 107 -0.49 -6.31 -3.00
C ASN A 107 -1.20 -7.12 -1.90
N GLN A 108 -0.88 -6.93 -0.62
CA GLN A 108 -1.66 -7.45 0.51
C GLN A 108 -3.12 -6.95 0.49
N LEU A 109 -3.33 -5.79 -0.12
CA LEU A 109 -4.62 -5.13 -0.25
C LEU A 109 -5.24 -5.35 -1.62
N THR A 110 -4.74 -6.26 -2.46
CA THR A 110 -5.30 -6.54 -3.80
C THR A 110 -6.18 -7.80 -3.78
N PRO A 111 -7.24 -7.86 -4.59
CA PRO A 111 -8.25 -8.91 -4.42
C PRO A 111 -7.70 -10.25 -4.94
N PRO A 112 -7.89 -11.36 -4.19
CA PRO A 112 -7.42 -12.68 -4.62
C PRO A 112 -8.33 -13.32 -5.67
N ARG A 113 -9.55 -12.79 -5.86
CA ARG A 113 -10.54 -13.32 -6.82
C ARG A 113 -10.04 -13.19 -8.26
N SER A 114 -10.41 -14.17 -9.09
CA SER A 114 -10.15 -14.11 -10.53
C SER A 114 -10.97 -13.00 -11.19
N GLN A 115 -10.42 -12.38 -12.24
CA GLN A 115 -11.17 -11.41 -13.05
C GLN A 115 -12.37 -12.04 -13.79
N LEU A 116 -12.28 -13.34 -14.12
CA LEU A 116 -13.23 -14.03 -14.98
C LEU A 116 -13.73 -15.30 -14.29
N LYS A 117 -15.03 -15.60 -14.40
CA LYS A 117 -15.63 -16.82 -13.84
C LYS A 117 -15.05 -18.10 -14.43
N LYS A 118 -14.69 -18.12 -15.71
CA LYS A 118 -14.22 -19.31 -16.44
C LYS A 118 -12.70 -19.32 -16.68
N GLY A 119 -11.92 -18.66 -15.84
CA GLY A 119 -10.47 -18.64 -15.99
C GLY A 119 -9.76 -18.16 -14.73
N HIS A 120 -8.43 -18.19 -14.76
CA HIS A 120 -7.58 -17.71 -13.66
C HIS A 120 -6.76 -16.51 -14.13
N SER A 121 -7.02 -15.35 -13.54
CA SER A 121 -6.29 -14.11 -13.83
C SER A 121 -6.30 -13.21 -12.61
N MET A 122 -5.17 -12.54 -12.35
CA MET A 122 -5.03 -11.60 -11.23
C MET A 122 -5.90 -10.36 -11.43
N ALA A 123 -6.59 -9.89 -10.39
CA ALA A 123 -7.42 -8.68 -10.42
C ALA A 123 -6.77 -7.49 -9.68
N SER A 124 -5.44 -7.44 -9.62
CA SER A 124 -4.70 -6.56 -8.69
C SER A 124 -4.79 -5.06 -9.00
N SER A 125 -5.12 -4.68 -10.24
CA SER A 125 -5.14 -3.28 -10.69
C SER A 125 -6.27 -2.44 -10.09
N SER A 126 -7.21 -3.04 -9.35
CA SER A 126 -8.31 -2.34 -8.71
C SER A 126 -8.58 -2.89 -7.30
N SER A 127 -8.46 -2.02 -6.30
CA SER A 127 -8.85 -2.36 -4.94
C SER A 127 -9.48 -1.19 -4.21
N MET A 128 -10.55 -1.48 -3.48
CA MET A 128 -11.14 -0.55 -2.53
C MET A 128 -10.37 -0.62 -1.21
N VAL A 129 -10.02 0.55 -0.68
CA VAL A 129 -9.27 0.74 0.55
C VAL A 129 -9.72 2.04 1.19
N GLU A 130 -9.53 2.15 2.50
CA GLU A 130 -9.55 3.42 3.22
C GLU A 130 -8.11 3.83 3.56
N VAL A 131 -7.91 5.13 3.78
CA VAL A 131 -6.64 5.72 4.20
C VAL A 131 -6.87 6.61 5.40
N GLU A 132 -6.08 6.40 6.44
CA GLU A 132 -6.10 7.25 7.64
C GLU A 132 -4.69 7.57 8.11
N LEU A 133 -4.55 8.66 8.89
CA LEU A 133 -3.29 8.99 9.54
C LEU A 133 -2.86 7.87 10.48
N TRP A 134 -1.57 7.54 10.45
CA TRP A 134 -0.99 6.56 11.35
C TRP A 134 -0.42 7.22 12.61
N ASP A 135 -0.91 6.80 13.77
CA ASP A 135 -0.29 7.08 15.08
C ASP A 135 0.48 5.84 15.53
N GLU A 136 1.76 5.97 15.86
CA GLU A 136 2.62 4.89 16.35
C GLU A 136 2.09 4.19 17.61
N LYS A 137 1.16 4.83 18.35
CA LYS A 137 0.46 4.21 19.50
C LYS A 137 -0.65 3.24 19.11
N SER A 138 -1.03 3.21 17.84
CA SER A 138 -2.09 2.34 17.33
C SER A 138 -1.64 0.88 17.34
N SER A 139 -2.54 -0.06 17.66
CA SER A 139 -2.22 -1.49 17.60
C SER A 139 -1.83 -1.89 16.18
N GLY A 140 -0.71 -2.59 16.03
CA GLY A 140 -0.26 -3.11 14.74
C GLY A 140 -0.97 -4.38 14.29
N GLU A 141 -1.88 -4.93 15.08
CA GLU A 141 -2.66 -6.12 14.73
C GLU A 141 -3.74 -5.80 13.68
N ILE A 142 -3.97 -6.74 12.77
CA ILE A 142 -5.05 -6.64 11.79
C ILE A 142 -6.03 -7.80 11.98
N THR A 143 -7.33 -7.52 11.86
CA THR A 143 -8.36 -8.56 11.77
C THR A 143 -8.72 -8.73 10.31
N ARG A 144 -8.54 -9.95 9.77
CA ARG A 144 -8.96 -10.27 8.40
C ARG A 144 -10.41 -10.73 8.40
N GLY A 145 -11.21 -10.26 7.46
CA GLY A 145 -12.58 -10.76 7.27
C GLY A 145 -12.58 -12.23 6.83
N SER A 146 -13.58 -13.02 7.22
CA SER A 146 -13.67 -14.45 6.87
C SER A 146 -13.71 -14.70 5.36
N GLU A 147 -14.28 -13.75 4.60
CA GLU A 147 -14.40 -13.81 3.13
C GLU A 147 -13.15 -13.28 2.39
N SER A 148 -12.14 -12.78 3.11
CA SER A 148 -10.99 -12.04 2.53
C SER A 148 -10.15 -12.85 1.55
N TYR A 149 -10.24 -14.20 1.59
CA TYR A 149 -9.56 -15.14 0.70
C TYR A 149 -10.49 -16.20 0.09
N GLU A 150 -11.81 -16.02 0.17
CA GLU A 150 -12.69 -16.93 -0.57
C GLU A 150 -12.40 -16.79 -2.06
N MET A 151 -11.83 -17.85 -2.63
CA MET A 151 -11.69 -18.00 -4.06
C MET A 151 -13.10 -17.94 -4.62
N ALA A 152 -13.36 -17.03 -5.57
CA ALA A 152 -14.62 -17.01 -6.32
C ALA A 152 -14.73 -18.31 -7.12
N ALA A 153 -15.18 -19.37 -6.46
CA ALA A 153 -15.35 -20.71 -6.97
C ALA A 153 -16.79 -21.13 -6.72
N GLU A 154 -17.69 -20.60 -7.55
CA GLU A 154 -18.98 -21.20 -7.92
C GLU A 154 -19.33 -20.88 -9.38
#